data_AF-A0A936LWJ4-F1
#
_entry.id   AF-A0A936LWJ4-F1
#
_cell.length_a   1.000
_cell.length_b   1.000
_cell.length_c   1.000
_cell.angle_alpha   90.00
_cell.angle_beta   90.00
_cell.angle_gamma   90.00
#
_symmetry.space_group_name_H-M   'P 1'
#
loop_
_entity.id
_entity.type
_entity.pdbx_description
1 polymer ?
#
loop_
_entity_poly.entity_id
_entity_poly.type
_entity_poly.pdbx_seq_one_letter_code
_entity_poly.pdbx_strand_id
1 'polypeptide(L)'
;MKTIVCLFIFIRPLIAQMDANKKYLLEQSLPDVCREILQSSNVSNQYQISDHLNPFYLEADFNGDQKIDAAIVVQEKTNRKIGIMIIHGGSKSYHILGAGKELGNGGDDFAWMDIWKVYRQKQIGKKLKPIVLSGAGIWIEKSESASAIVYWDGKGYRWYQAGD
;
A
#
# COMPACT_ATOMS: atom_id res chain seq x y z
N MET A 1 5.51 -32.39 -42.46
CA MET A 1 4.67 -31.91 -41.34
C MET A 1 5.47 -30.87 -40.57
N LYS A 2 5.40 -29.60 -41.00
CA LYS A 2 6.20 -28.47 -40.49
C LYS A 2 5.27 -27.29 -40.26
N THR A 3 4.55 -27.31 -39.14
CA THR A 3 3.80 -26.15 -38.65
C THR A 3 3.62 -26.36 -37.15
N ILE A 4 3.61 -25.29 -36.35
CA ILE A 4 3.65 -25.26 -34.87
C ILE A 4 5.08 -25.15 -34.30
N VAL A 5 5.81 -24.08 -34.65
CA VAL A 5 6.91 -23.55 -33.80
C VAL A 5 6.87 -22.02 -33.69
N CYS A 6 6.23 -21.30 -34.62
CA CYS A 6 6.22 -19.83 -34.62
C CYS A 6 5.26 -19.14 -33.61
N LEU A 7 4.31 -19.84 -32.98
CA LEU A 7 3.29 -19.18 -32.15
C LEU A 7 3.82 -18.75 -30.76
N PHE A 8 4.90 -19.36 -30.25
CA PHE A 8 5.45 -19.02 -28.92
C PHE A 8 6.45 -17.85 -28.92
N ILE A 9 6.98 -17.45 -30.09
CA ILE A 9 8.03 -16.42 -30.19
C ILE A 9 7.43 -14.99 -30.12
N PHE A 10 6.16 -14.81 -30.50
CA PHE A 10 5.51 -13.49 -30.52
C PHE A 10 4.67 -13.16 -29.26
N ILE A 11 4.35 -14.14 -28.40
CA ILE A 11 3.49 -13.90 -27.22
C ILE A 11 4.27 -13.26 -26.05
N ARG A 12 5.52 -13.66 -25.83
CA ARG A 12 6.36 -13.10 -24.76
C ARG A 12 6.58 -11.58 -24.84
N PRO A 13 6.93 -10.99 -26.01
CA PRO A 13 7.10 -9.54 -26.10
C PRO A 13 5.77 -8.79 -25.87
N LEU A 14 4.63 -9.38 -26.25
CA LEU A 14 3.32 -8.77 -26.03
C LEU A 14 2.95 -8.70 -24.56
N ILE A 15 3.15 -9.79 -23.80
CA ILE A 15 2.88 -9.82 -22.34
C ILE A 15 3.76 -8.80 -21.61
N ALA A 16 5.07 -8.78 -21.93
CA ALA A 16 5.99 -7.82 -21.33
C ALA A 16 5.60 -6.35 -21.63
N GLN A 17 5.12 -6.09 -22.85
CA GLN A 17 4.62 -4.76 -23.21
C GLN A 17 3.36 -4.40 -22.42
N MET A 18 2.43 -5.34 -22.23
CA MET A 18 1.21 -5.12 -21.44
C MET A 18 1.55 -4.84 -19.97
N ASP A 19 2.49 -5.58 -19.38
CA ASP A 19 2.93 -5.36 -17.99
C ASP A 19 3.61 -3.99 -17.82
N ALA A 20 4.45 -3.60 -18.78
CA ALA A 20 5.08 -2.28 -18.79
C ALA A 20 4.04 -1.14 -18.92
N ASN A 21 3.06 -1.31 -19.81
CA ASN A 21 1.97 -0.34 -19.97
C ASN A 21 1.14 -0.23 -18.70
N LYS A 22 0.78 -1.36 -18.07
CA LYS A 22 0.02 -1.39 -16.82
C LYS A 22 0.79 -0.68 -15.69
N LYS A 23 2.07 -1.00 -15.53
CA LYS A 23 2.96 -0.32 -14.58
C LYS A 23 2.97 1.19 -14.82
N TYR A 24 3.15 1.60 -16.08
CA TYR A 24 3.14 3.02 -16.45
C TYR A 24 1.82 3.69 -16.06
N LEU A 25 0.66 3.08 -16.35
CA LEU A 25 -0.65 3.64 -16.00
C LEU A 25 -0.86 3.79 -14.49
N LEU A 26 -0.45 2.79 -13.70
CA LEU A 26 -0.53 2.86 -12.24
C LEU A 26 0.35 3.99 -11.71
N GLU A 27 1.60 4.08 -12.18
CA GLU A 27 2.49 5.17 -11.82
C GLU A 27 1.91 6.53 -12.23
N GLN A 28 1.36 6.66 -13.45
CA GLN A 28 0.75 7.89 -13.97
C GLN A 28 -0.45 8.38 -13.14
N SER A 29 -1.15 7.48 -12.47
CA SER A 29 -2.30 7.81 -11.63
C SER A 29 -1.91 8.41 -10.27
N LEU A 30 -0.64 8.33 -9.87
CA LEU A 30 -0.16 8.84 -8.58
C LEU A 30 0.26 10.32 -8.67
N PRO A 31 0.19 11.07 -7.55
CA PRO A 31 0.81 12.40 -7.43
C PRO A 31 2.31 12.37 -7.74
N ASP A 32 2.85 13.47 -8.25
CA ASP A 32 4.25 13.55 -8.71
C ASP A 32 5.27 13.19 -7.63
N VAL A 33 5.07 13.70 -6.40
CA VAL A 33 5.96 13.38 -5.27
C VAL A 33 5.99 11.87 -4.97
N CYS A 34 4.85 11.18 -5.11
CA CYS A 34 4.78 9.74 -4.90
C CYS A 34 5.50 8.98 -6.00
N ARG A 35 5.35 9.45 -7.24
CA ARG A 35 6.03 8.89 -8.42
C ARG A 35 7.55 9.01 -8.30
N GLU A 36 8.06 10.18 -7.90
CA GLU A 36 9.49 10.43 -7.68
C GLU A 36 10.09 9.44 -6.67
N ILE A 37 9.41 9.25 -5.53
CA ILE A 37 9.85 8.33 -4.48
C ILE A 37 9.77 6.88 -4.95
N LEU A 38 8.71 6.47 -5.63
CA LEU A 38 8.59 5.11 -6.16
C LEU A 38 9.64 4.77 -7.22
N GLN A 39 10.02 5.75 -8.03
CA GLN A 39 11.02 5.59 -9.09
C GLN A 39 12.46 5.68 -8.58
N SER A 40 12.68 6.15 -7.35
CA SER A 40 14.00 6.13 -6.71
C SER A 40 14.59 4.71 -6.70
N SER A 41 15.90 4.58 -6.89
CA SER A 41 16.55 3.27 -7.07
C SER A 41 16.40 2.36 -5.85
N ASN A 42 16.43 2.92 -4.63
CA ASN A 42 16.21 2.19 -3.39
C ASN A 42 14.81 1.58 -3.32
N VAL A 43 13.79 2.32 -3.73
CA VAL A 43 12.39 1.85 -3.68
C VAL A 43 12.08 0.94 -4.85
N SER A 44 12.34 1.38 -6.08
CA SER A 44 12.01 0.64 -7.30
C SER A 44 12.75 -0.70 -7.40
N ASN A 45 13.92 -0.87 -6.79
CA ASN A 45 14.61 -2.17 -6.77
C ASN A 45 13.98 -3.18 -5.80
N GLN A 46 13.33 -2.71 -4.73
CA GLN A 46 12.80 -3.57 -3.68
C GLN A 46 11.30 -3.78 -3.78
N TYR A 47 10.57 -2.77 -4.26
CA TYR A 47 9.11 -2.74 -4.24
C TYR A 47 8.54 -2.49 -5.64
N GLN A 48 7.31 -2.96 -5.84
CA GLN A 48 6.48 -2.63 -6.99
C GLN A 48 5.04 -2.35 -6.53
N ILE A 49 4.31 -1.51 -7.27
CA ILE A 49 2.88 -1.29 -7.01
C ILE A 49 2.14 -2.63 -7.16
N SER A 50 1.23 -2.89 -6.25
CA SER A 50 0.27 -4.00 -6.37
C SER A 50 -1.12 -3.44 -6.50
N ASP A 51 -1.84 -3.87 -7.53
CA ASP A 51 -3.19 -3.40 -7.87
C ASP A 51 -4.27 -4.45 -7.57
N HIS A 52 -3.97 -5.39 -6.68
CA HIS A 52 -4.96 -6.39 -6.25
C HIS A 52 -6.12 -5.77 -5.46
N LEU A 53 -5.93 -4.57 -4.91
CA LEU A 53 -6.99 -3.74 -4.33
C LEU A 53 -7.28 -2.54 -5.23
N ASN A 54 -8.55 -2.13 -5.28
CA ASN A 54 -8.99 -0.93 -5.98
C ASN A 54 -9.85 -0.05 -5.03
N PRO A 55 -9.51 1.22 -4.79
CA PRO A 55 -8.32 1.90 -5.29
C PRO A 55 -7.03 1.24 -4.77
N PHE A 56 -5.94 1.29 -5.55
CA PHE A 56 -4.63 0.74 -5.14
C PHE A 56 -3.78 1.76 -4.34
N TYR A 57 -4.28 2.98 -4.22
CA TYR A 57 -3.75 4.01 -3.32
C TYR A 57 -4.87 4.78 -2.62
N LEU A 58 -4.55 5.41 -1.48
CA LEU A 58 -5.43 6.30 -0.72
C LEU A 58 -4.70 7.61 -0.46
N GLU A 59 -5.45 8.71 -0.42
CA GLU A 59 -4.93 10.05 -0.10
C GLU A 59 -5.63 10.64 1.12
N ALA A 60 -4.84 11.07 2.09
CA ALA A 60 -5.27 11.78 3.30
C ALA A 60 -4.05 12.38 4.00
N ASP A 61 -4.27 13.20 5.03
CA ASP A 61 -3.21 13.57 5.98
C ASP A 61 -3.10 12.43 7.02
N PHE A 62 -2.13 11.52 6.87
CA PHE A 62 -1.99 10.33 7.74
C PHE A 62 -1.10 10.59 8.96
N ASN A 63 -0.19 11.56 8.88
CA ASN A 63 0.72 11.89 9.98
C ASN A 63 0.25 13.09 10.85
N GLY A 64 -0.72 13.87 10.36
CA GLY A 64 -1.27 15.05 11.04
C GLY A 64 -0.56 16.37 10.73
N ASP A 65 0.25 16.44 9.65
CA ASP A 65 1.02 17.64 9.27
C ASP A 65 0.24 18.60 8.36
N GLN A 66 -1.03 18.31 8.08
CA GLN A 66 -1.93 19.06 7.19
C GLN A 66 -1.49 19.09 5.71
N LYS A 67 -0.59 18.20 5.31
CA LYS A 67 -0.25 17.94 3.90
C LYS A 67 -0.94 16.64 3.47
N ILE A 68 -1.15 16.51 2.17
CA ILE A 68 -1.71 15.28 1.60
C ILE A 68 -0.61 14.25 1.49
N ASP A 69 -0.81 13.13 2.17
CA ASP A 69 0.00 11.93 2.08
C ASP A 69 -0.65 10.93 1.13
N ALA A 70 0.13 9.92 0.73
CA ALA A 70 -0.38 8.78 -0.03
C ALA A 70 -0.03 7.46 0.64
N ALA A 71 -1.01 6.58 0.80
CA ALA A 71 -0.80 5.19 1.12
C ALA A 71 -0.96 4.37 -0.16
N ILE A 72 0.00 3.52 -0.51
CA ILE A 72 0.06 2.80 -1.78
C ILE A 72 0.27 1.33 -1.48
N VAL A 73 -0.56 0.48 -2.07
CA VAL A 73 -0.39 -0.96 -1.95
C VAL A 73 0.83 -1.39 -2.76
N VAL A 74 1.77 -2.06 -2.10
CA VAL A 74 3.04 -2.49 -2.69
C VAL A 74 3.30 -3.96 -2.45
N GLN A 75 4.14 -4.55 -3.28
CA GLN A 75 4.68 -5.89 -3.13
C GLN A 75 6.19 -5.81 -3.06
N GLU A 76 6.81 -6.45 -2.07
CA GLU A 76 8.26 -6.63 -2.06
C GLU A 76 8.64 -7.70 -3.08
N LYS A 77 9.66 -7.41 -3.89
CA LYS A 77 9.97 -8.20 -5.09
C LYS A 77 10.57 -9.56 -4.75
N THR A 78 11.33 -9.66 -3.66
CA THR A 78 12.08 -10.85 -3.26
C THR A 78 11.20 -11.91 -2.60
N ASN A 79 10.43 -11.53 -1.57
CA ASN A 79 9.58 -12.40 -0.77
C ASN A 79 8.12 -12.42 -1.24
N ARG A 80 7.75 -11.53 -2.18
CA ARG A 80 6.42 -11.41 -2.79
C ARG A 80 5.30 -11.01 -1.83
N LYS A 81 5.61 -10.68 -0.57
CA LYS A 81 4.65 -10.25 0.45
C LYS A 81 4.09 -8.88 0.10
N ILE A 82 2.81 -8.72 0.42
CA ILE A 82 2.06 -7.48 0.23
C ILE A 82 2.23 -6.59 1.45
N GLY A 83 2.27 -5.29 1.21
CA GLY A 83 2.27 -4.28 2.25
C GLY A 83 1.74 -2.95 1.75
N ILE A 84 1.90 -1.94 2.59
CA ILE A 84 1.49 -0.56 2.32
C ILE A 84 2.73 0.32 2.46
N MET A 85 3.01 1.10 1.42
CA MET A 85 3.95 2.21 1.47
C MET A 85 3.18 3.48 1.77
N ILE A 86 3.51 4.16 2.86
CA ILE A 86 2.91 5.47 3.18
C ILE A 86 3.96 6.55 2.97
N ILE A 87 3.68 7.47 2.06
CA ILE A 87 4.53 8.60 1.69
C ILE A 87 3.93 9.85 2.34
N HIS A 88 4.70 10.50 3.22
CA HIS A 88 4.33 11.77 3.80
C HIS A 88 4.59 12.90 2.80
N GLY A 89 3.54 13.63 2.42
CA GLY A 89 3.63 14.66 1.39
C GLY A 89 4.49 15.86 1.82
N GLY A 90 4.44 16.22 3.10
CA GLY A 90 5.20 17.34 3.66
C GLY A 90 6.70 17.10 3.72
N SER A 91 7.12 15.99 4.33
CA SER A 91 8.53 15.64 4.52
C SER A 91 9.15 14.88 3.35
N LYS A 92 8.32 14.32 2.45
CA LYS A 92 8.72 13.36 1.41
C LYS A 92 9.36 12.08 1.96
N SER A 93 9.17 11.77 3.24
CA SER A 93 9.60 10.48 3.82
C SER A 93 8.60 9.38 3.49
N TYR A 94 9.05 8.13 3.50
CA TYR A 94 8.16 6.98 3.31
C TYR A 94 8.33 5.92 4.41
N HIS A 95 7.24 5.21 4.69
CA HIS A 95 7.16 4.12 5.66
C HIS A 95 6.63 2.86 4.97
N ILE A 96 7.21 1.70 5.28
CA ILE A 96 6.76 0.40 4.76
C ILE A 96 6.16 -0.39 5.91
N LEU A 97 4.92 -0.83 5.72
CA LEU A 97 4.14 -1.66 6.65
C LEU A 97 3.79 -2.97 5.95
N GLY A 98 3.96 -4.11 6.61
CA GLY A 98 3.90 -5.39 5.92
C GLY A 98 5.07 -5.54 4.93
N ALA A 99 4.85 -6.24 3.82
CA ALA A 99 5.88 -6.50 2.80
C ALA A 99 7.20 -7.08 3.39
N GLY A 100 7.07 -7.98 4.37
CA GLY A 100 8.18 -8.56 5.14
C GLY A 100 8.56 -7.80 6.41
N LYS A 101 7.82 -6.76 6.79
CA LYS A 101 7.98 -6.02 8.06
C LYS A 101 6.72 -6.17 8.91
N GLU A 102 6.88 -6.74 10.10
CA GLU A 102 5.76 -6.95 11.02
C GLU A 102 5.11 -5.63 11.46
N LEU A 103 3.78 -5.63 11.57
CA LEU A 103 3.02 -4.55 12.19
C LEU A 103 1.84 -5.11 13.02
N GLY A 104 2.05 -5.16 14.33
CA GLY A 104 1.02 -5.61 15.28
C GLY A 104 0.45 -6.98 14.90
N ASN A 105 -0.87 -7.14 14.99
CA ASN A 105 -1.53 -8.41 14.69
C ASN A 105 -1.69 -8.67 13.18
N GLY A 106 -1.37 -7.70 12.32
CA GLY A 106 -1.46 -7.87 10.86
C GLY A 106 -0.36 -8.74 10.26
N GLY A 107 0.65 -9.11 11.06
CA GLY A 107 1.83 -9.83 10.60
C GLY A 107 2.69 -8.99 9.66
N ASP A 108 3.41 -9.66 8.79
CA ASP A 108 4.33 -9.04 7.83
C ASP A 108 3.90 -9.18 6.36
N ASP A 109 2.75 -9.81 6.10
CA ASP A 109 2.15 -9.94 4.77
C ASP A 109 0.69 -9.51 4.83
N PHE A 110 0.35 -8.44 4.10
CA PHE A 110 -1.00 -7.90 4.04
C PHE A 110 -1.79 -8.43 2.85
N ALA A 111 -1.41 -9.58 2.26
CA ALA A 111 -2.20 -10.20 1.19
C ALA A 111 -3.60 -10.65 1.65
N TRP A 112 -3.85 -10.68 2.96
CA TRP A 112 -5.14 -11.07 3.52
C TRP A 112 -6.21 -9.97 3.40
N MET A 113 -5.86 -8.69 3.35
CA MET A 113 -6.86 -7.61 3.29
C MET A 113 -7.56 -7.61 1.92
N ASP A 114 -8.88 -7.49 1.93
CA ASP A 114 -9.70 -7.29 0.72
C ASP A 114 -10.49 -5.97 0.75
N ILE A 115 -10.55 -5.32 1.90
CA ILE A 115 -11.14 -3.99 2.08
C ILE A 115 -10.09 -3.08 2.70
N TRP A 116 -9.95 -1.89 2.14
CA TRP A 116 -9.24 -0.80 2.78
C TRP A 116 -9.81 0.58 2.42
N LYS A 117 -9.72 1.53 3.34
CA LYS A 117 -10.25 2.89 3.17
C LYS A 117 -9.65 3.87 4.17
N VAL A 118 -9.76 5.16 3.86
CA VAL A 118 -9.36 6.22 4.80
C VAL A 118 -10.30 6.22 6.01
N TYR A 119 -9.74 6.12 7.21
CA TYR A 119 -10.44 6.28 8.48
C TYR A 119 -10.31 7.74 8.96
N ARG A 120 -11.42 8.48 8.92
CA ARG A 120 -11.43 9.94 9.19
C ARG A 120 -11.85 10.32 10.62
N GLN A 121 -12.20 9.37 11.47
CA GLN A 121 -12.56 9.71 12.84
C GLN A 121 -11.30 10.09 13.63
N LYS A 122 -11.42 11.06 14.53
CA LYS A 122 -10.27 11.57 15.30
C LYS A 122 -9.85 10.66 16.46
N GLN A 123 -10.62 9.62 16.74
CA GLN A 123 -10.42 8.77 17.91
C GLN A 123 -10.72 7.32 17.58
N ILE A 124 -9.94 6.43 18.17
CA ILE A 124 -10.14 4.97 18.18
C ILE A 124 -10.11 4.47 19.62
N GLY A 125 -10.48 3.22 19.88
CA GLY A 125 -10.50 2.68 21.25
C GLY A 125 -11.87 2.75 21.93
N LYS A 126 -11.91 2.24 23.16
CA LYS A 126 -13.12 2.29 24.00
C LYS A 126 -13.35 3.72 24.51
N LYS A 127 -14.61 4.10 24.71
CA LYS A 127 -15.01 5.43 25.21
C LYS A 127 -14.25 5.91 26.46
N LEU A 128 -13.89 4.99 27.36
CA LEU A 128 -13.19 5.31 28.61
C LEU A 128 -11.66 5.50 28.44
N LYS A 129 -11.09 5.04 27.33
CA LYS A 129 -9.65 5.18 27.05
C LYS A 129 -9.44 5.34 25.53
N PRO A 130 -9.90 6.46 24.95
CA PRO A 130 -9.73 6.71 23.53
C PRO A 130 -8.27 7.04 23.21
N ILE A 131 -7.83 6.64 22.03
CA ILE A 131 -6.58 7.10 21.41
C ILE A 131 -6.98 8.19 20.44
N VAL A 132 -6.44 9.40 20.63
CA VAL A 132 -6.65 10.52 19.71
C VAL A 132 -5.63 10.42 18.58
N LEU A 133 -6.10 10.46 17.35
CA LEU A 133 -5.26 10.40 16.15
C LEU A 133 -4.78 11.80 15.78
N SER A 134 -3.51 11.92 15.40
CA SER A 134 -2.95 13.18 14.88
C SER A 134 -3.45 13.48 13.46
N GLY A 135 -3.61 12.43 12.64
CA GLY A 135 -4.13 12.46 11.29
C GLY A 135 -5.21 11.40 11.05
N ALA A 136 -5.55 11.17 9.79
CA ALA A 136 -6.39 10.06 9.36
C ALA A 136 -5.69 8.71 9.63
N GLY A 137 -6.49 7.68 9.87
CA GLY A 137 -6.02 6.29 9.86
C GLY A 137 -6.29 5.61 8.51
N ILE A 138 -5.81 4.37 8.39
CA ILE A 138 -6.15 3.46 7.31
C ILE A 138 -6.93 2.31 7.93
N TRP A 139 -8.20 2.18 7.57
CA TRP A 139 -8.98 1.00 7.88
C TRP A 139 -8.58 -0.11 6.91
N ILE A 140 -8.26 -1.28 7.44
CA ILE A 140 -7.96 -2.50 6.68
C ILE A 140 -8.80 -3.64 7.24
N GLU A 141 -9.28 -4.51 6.36
CA GLU A 141 -10.23 -5.54 6.73
C GLU A 141 -10.13 -6.75 5.79
N LYS A 142 -10.35 -7.92 6.38
CA LYS A 142 -10.78 -9.13 5.71
C LYS A 142 -12.29 -9.20 5.88
N SER A 143 -13.02 -9.17 4.77
CA SER A 143 -14.48 -9.29 4.77
C SER A 143 -14.93 -10.47 5.62
N GLU A 144 -15.85 -10.22 6.55
CA GLU A 144 -16.44 -11.22 7.45
C GLU A 144 -15.45 -11.91 8.42
N SER A 145 -14.28 -11.32 8.65
CA SER A 145 -13.28 -11.85 9.56
C SER A 145 -12.69 -10.73 10.41
N ALA A 146 -11.45 -10.32 10.17
CA ALA A 146 -10.75 -9.35 11.00
C ALA A 146 -10.74 -7.94 10.40
N SER A 147 -10.73 -6.92 11.24
CA SER A 147 -10.51 -5.53 10.86
C SER A 147 -9.58 -4.80 11.82
N ALA A 148 -8.87 -3.81 11.28
CA ALA A 148 -7.95 -3.00 12.04
C ALA A 148 -7.84 -1.58 11.49
N ILE A 149 -7.29 -0.70 12.33
CA ILE A 149 -6.94 0.66 11.98
C ILE A 149 -5.43 0.81 12.13
N VAL A 150 -4.76 1.16 11.04
CA VAL A 150 -3.38 1.61 11.04
C VAL A 150 -3.36 3.12 11.24
N TYR A 151 -2.58 3.63 12.20
CA TYR A 151 -2.55 5.06 12.53
C TYR A 151 -1.16 5.53 12.94
N TRP A 152 -0.89 6.82 12.83
CA TRP A 152 0.36 7.44 13.29
C TRP A 152 0.30 7.81 14.77
N ASP A 153 1.32 7.44 15.55
CA ASP A 153 1.41 7.75 16.99
C ASP A 153 2.29 8.98 17.32
N GLY A 154 2.75 9.71 16.29
CA GLY A 154 3.72 10.79 16.42
C GLY A 154 5.16 10.36 16.10
N LYS A 155 5.47 9.06 16.10
CA LYS A 155 6.81 8.50 15.82
C LYS A 155 6.80 7.44 14.73
N GLY A 156 5.73 6.66 14.65
CA GLY A 156 5.60 5.52 13.74
C GLY A 156 4.15 5.12 13.54
N TYR A 157 3.92 4.30 12.51
CA TYR A 157 2.62 3.67 12.32
C TYR A 157 2.41 2.54 13.33
N ARG A 158 1.18 2.45 13.83
CA ARG A 158 0.72 1.50 14.84
C ARG A 158 -0.53 0.78 14.37
N TRP A 159 -0.70 -0.42 14.90
CA TRP A 159 -1.87 -1.27 14.71
C TRP A 159 -2.87 -1.06 15.84
N TYR A 160 -4.15 -0.95 15.50
CA TYR A 160 -5.25 -1.07 16.43
C TYR A 160 -6.26 -2.11 15.92
N GLN A 161 -6.46 -3.17 16.69
CA GLN A 161 -7.45 -4.21 16.38
C GLN A 161 -8.87 -3.63 16.56
N ALA A 162 -9.69 -3.67 15.51
CA ALA A 162 -11.03 -3.08 15.50
C ALA A 162 -12.16 -4.14 15.54
N GLY A 163 -11.94 -5.31 14.96
CA GLY A 163 -12.88 -6.44 14.99
C GLY A 163 -12.19 -7.74 14.61
N ASP A 164 -12.72 -8.86 15.08
CA ASP A 164 -12.13 -10.20 15.02
C ASP A 164 -13.17 -11.22 14.56
#